data_AF-A0ABD6IW82-F1
#
_entry.id   AF-A0ABD6IW82-F1
#
_cell.length_a   1.000
_cell.length_b   1.000
_cell.length_c   1.000
_cell.angle_alpha   90.00
_cell.angle_beta   90.00
_cell.angle_gamma   90.00
#
_symmetry.space_group_name_H-M   'P 1'
#
loop_
_entity.id
_entity.type
_entity.pdbx_description
1 polymer ?
#
loop_
_entity_poly.entity_id
_entity_poly.type
_entity_poly.pdbx_seq_one_letter_code
_entity_poly.pdbx_strand_id
1 'polypeptide(L)'
;MARVAVITAPNIGYRNTGMLTVDLAFEAMRRRMGDAVEASWYTLHLPQTVPLRGLREGVRGAELPFRFRSLIDEVDTLREHDAVVFWGDFLHARHYLVQDASNRLLDYGLVKDRAAARALLNRTLLLADQPDELLDRTLSYGGTILHNTQSDYEDKEYGPLFTRLMTRSHRIWLRDPLSAAKLGHLRGDWATDHFGSDAALLNRPGDLDCLPVTPWSQDLPEGGAIGVFLGARTKIPDWLPGFCQGLAERLDAPLEWIPWFDGDVPRQAGHLPARPGDPTVGDLLGVLPRYRLVITDTYHLCVNAWGAGTPVVCVGAPEPVPTTDRDYLTLSDVKKHVLHMAYDAADFYLPTVDNSPEGHERRAERIVRLVEGGGAAAVAERIREHADHSADSFTKTLGSLLG
;
A
#
# COMPACT_ATOMS: atom_id res chain seq x y z
N MET A 1 -6.41 -29.47 1.90
CA MET A 1 -6.31 -28.00 1.74
C MET A 1 -5.14 -27.57 2.58
N ALA A 2 -4.19 -26.86 2.00
CA ALA A 2 -3.01 -26.37 2.72
C ALA A 2 -3.38 -25.12 3.53
N ARG A 3 -2.93 -25.06 4.78
CA ARG A 3 -3.22 -23.96 5.70
C ARG A 3 -2.13 -22.91 5.60
N VAL A 4 -2.51 -21.68 5.27
CA VAL A 4 -1.60 -20.54 5.12
C VAL A 4 -1.97 -19.46 6.12
N ALA A 5 -1.02 -19.08 6.97
CA ALA A 5 -1.18 -17.92 7.84
C ALA A 5 -0.81 -16.65 7.06
N VAL A 6 -1.69 -15.66 7.01
CA VAL A 6 -1.48 -14.37 6.33
C VAL A 6 -1.41 -13.28 7.38
N ILE A 7 -0.25 -12.64 7.49
CA ILE A 7 0.03 -11.58 8.46
C ILE A 7 0.06 -10.24 7.73
N THR A 8 -0.83 -9.32 8.09
CA THR A 8 -0.96 -8.01 7.43
C THR A 8 -0.81 -6.84 8.39
N ALA A 9 -0.48 -5.67 7.84
CA ALA A 9 -0.42 -4.45 8.63
C ALA A 9 -1.82 -4.01 9.09
N PRO A 10 -1.96 -3.44 10.29
CA PRO A 10 -3.27 -3.07 10.81
C PRO A 10 -3.96 -1.97 10.00
N ASN A 11 -5.20 -2.23 9.56
CA ASN A 11 -6.12 -1.24 9.01
C ASN A 11 -7.28 -1.00 9.99
N ILE A 12 -6.97 -0.34 11.11
CA ILE A 12 -7.93 -0.09 12.20
C ILE A 12 -9.15 0.67 11.66
N GLY A 13 -10.34 0.11 11.91
CA GLY A 13 -11.61 0.65 11.41
C GLY A 13 -11.80 0.59 9.90
N TYR A 14 -10.94 -0.12 9.15
CA TYR A 14 -10.91 -0.12 7.68
C TYR A 14 -10.87 1.30 7.08
N ARG A 15 -10.26 2.26 7.79
CA ARG A 15 -10.27 3.68 7.41
C ARG A 15 -9.52 3.96 6.12
N ASN A 16 -8.52 3.14 5.80
CA ASN A 16 -7.69 3.31 4.62
C ASN A 16 -8.14 2.34 3.52
N THR A 17 -8.85 2.86 2.51
CA THR A 17 -9.31 2.10 1.33
C THR A 17 -8.14 1.42 0.61
N GLY A 18 -7.03 2.14 0.45
CA GLY A 18 -5.85 1.61 -0.21
C GLY A 18 -5.16 0.49 0.55
N MET A 19 -5.20 0.48 1.88
CA MET A 19 -4.73 -0.67 2.67
C MET A 19 -5.67 -1.87 2.56
N LEU A 20 -6.98 -1.63 2.44
CA LEU A 20 -7.93 -2.71 2.23
C LEU A 20 -7.70 -3.43 0.89
N THR A 21 -7.27 -2.72 -0.16
CA THR A 21 -6.94 -3.37 -1.44
C THR A 21 -5.68 -4.21 -1.40
N VAL A 22 -4.75 -3.93 -0.48
CA VAL A 22 -3.61 -4.81 -0.19
C VAL A 22 -4.12 -6.15 0.34
N ASP A 23 -5.00 -6.14 1.36
CA ASP A 23 -5.57 -7.37 1.91
C ASP A 23 -6.39 -8.12 0.84
N LEU A 24 -7.26 -7.41 0.11
CA LEU A 24 -8.07 -8.01 -0.96
C LEU A 24 -7.23 -8.67 -2.07
N ALA A 25 -6.03 -8.17 -2.35
CA ALA A 25 -5.16 -8.73 -3.37
C ALA A 25 -4.69 -10.15 -3.05
N PHE A 26 -4.40 -10.46 -1.77
CA PHE A 26 -4.08 -11.83 -1.39
C PHE A 26 -5.30 -12.74 -1.55
N GLU A 27 -6.48 -12.29 -1.13
CA GLU A 27 -7.70 -13.07 -1.29
C GLU A 27 -8.02 -13.32 -2.78
N ALA A 28 -7.84 -12.31 -3.63
CA ALA A 28 -8.02 -12.44 -5.06
C ALA A 28 -7.09 -13.51 -5.66
N MET A 29 -5.81 -13.48 -5.29
CA MET A 29 -4.86 -14.53 -5.67
C MET A 29 -5.27 -15.90 -5.14
N ARG A 30 -5.64 -16.00 -3.86
CA ARG A 30 -6.08 -17.26 -3.25
C ARG A 30 -7.25 -17.86 -4.02
N ARG A 31 -8.25 -17.04 -4.40
CA ARG A 31 -9.38 -17.47 -5.23
C ARG A 31 -8.95 -17.96 -6.62
N ARG A 32 -7.98 -17.29 -7.26
CA ARG A 32 -7.40 -17.75 -8.53
C ARG A 32 -6.67 -19.08 -8.40
N MET A 33 -6.10 -19.37 -7.23
CA MET A 33 -5.49 -20.67 -6.92
C MET A 33 -6.52 -21.78 -6.59
N GLY A 34 -7.81 -21.44 -6.53
CA GLY A 34 -8.91 -22.36 -6.20
C GLY A 34 -8.95 -22.75 -4.71
N ASP A 35 -9.53 -23.91 -4.43
CA ASP A 35 -9.74 -24.42 -3.06
C ASP A 35 -8.50 -25.13 -2.48
N ALA A 36 -7.32 -24.91 -3.06
CA ALA A 36 -6.07 -25.53 -2.59
C ALA A 36 -5.58 -24.92 -1.26
N VAL A 37 -5.90 -23.63 -1.02
CA VAL A 37 -5.39 -22.83 0.09
C VAL A 37 -6.50 -22.35 1.02
N GLU A 38 -6.36 -22.73 2.29
CA GLU A 38 -7.12 -22.17 3.41
C GLU A 38 -6.31 -21.05 4.05
N ALA A 39 -6.85 -19.83 4.13
CA ALA A 39 -6.14 -18.69 4.69
C ALA A 39 -6.64 -18.32 6.09
N SER A 40 -5.74 -18.31 7.07
CA SER A 40 -5.96 -17.74 8.40
C SER A 40 -5.33 -16.35 8.46
N TRP A 41 -6.12 -15.32 8.77
CA TRP A 41 -5.67 -13.93 8.72
C TRP A 41 -5.30 -13.40 10.10
N TYR A 42 -4.14 -12.76 10.21
CA TYR A 42 -3.58 -12.26 11.46
C TYR A 42 -3.15 -10.80 11.31
N THR A 43 -3.36 -10.02 12.38
CA THR A 43 -2.84 -8.65 12.48
C THR A 43 -2.58 -8.28 13.93
N LEU A 44 -1.75 -7.27 14.17
CA LEU A 44 -1.45 -6.78 15.53
C LEU A 44 -2.66 -6.08 16.18
N HIS A 45 -3.46 -5.36 15.39
CA HIS A 45 -4.65 -4.67 15.87
C HIS A 45 -5.85 -5.05 15.02
N LEU A 46 -6.84 -5.67 15.64
CA LEU A 46 -8.08 -6.03 14.96
C LEU A 46 -8.76 -4.76 14.42
N PRO A 47 -9.34 -4.79 13.21
CA PRO A 47 -10.07 -3.64 12.66
C PRO A 47 -11.16 -3.11 13.60
N GLN A 48 -11.75 -3.99 14.43
CA GLN A 48 -12.79 -3.70 15.41
C GLN A 48 -12.29 -2.98 16.68
N THR A 49 -10.99 -2.65 16.77
CA THR A 49 -10.42 -1.90 17.91
C THR A 49 -11.07 -0.52 18.07
N VAL A 50 -11.62 0.04 16.98
CA VAL A 50 -12.45 1.25 16.99
C VAL A 50 -13.81 0.96 16.34
N PRO A 51 -14.88 1.68 16.72
CA PRO A 51 -16.15 1.59 16.01
C PRO A 51 -15.98 1.95 14.53
N LEU A 52 -16.54 1.13 13.63
CA LEU A 52 -16.65 1.47 12.21
C LEU A 52 -17.61 2.66 12.05
N ARG A 53 -17.26 3.62 11.19
CA ARG A 53 -18.01 4.85 10.91
C ARG A 53 -18.11 5.08 9.39
N GLY A 54 -19.08 5.90 8.98
CA GLY A 54 -19.19 6.43 7.63
C GLY A 54 -19.22 5.35 6.55
N LEU A 55 -18.36 5.51 5.53
CA LEU A 55 -18.21 4.62 4.36
C LEU A 55 -17.88 3.16 4.72
N ARG A 56 -17.66 2.84 6.01
CA ARG A 56 -17.22 1.53 6.51
C ARG A 56 -18.27 0.84 7.39
N GLU A 57 -19.44 1.45 7.58
CA GLU A 57 -20.56 0.77 8.26
C GLU A 57 -21.04 -0.47 7.49
N GLY A 58 -21.04 -0.43 6.15
CA GLY A 58 -21.35 -1.59 5.28
C GLY A 58 -20.35 -2.75 5.42
N VAL A 59 -19.10 -2.43 5.76
CA VAL A 59 -18.00 -3.42 5.94
C VAL A 59 -18.19 -4.28 7.22
N ARG A 60 -19.26 -4.08 8.02
CA ARG A 60 -19.54 -4.87 9.22
C ARG A 60 -19.91 -6.32 8.87
N GLY A 61 -18.96 -7.23 9.09
CA GLY A 61 -19.21 -8.62 9.47
C GLY A 61 -19.82 -9.56 8.40
N ALA A 62 -20.19 -9.06 7.22
CA ALA A 62 -20.78 -9.85 6.14
C ALA A 62 -20.14 -9.63 4.75
N GLU A 63 -19.35 -8.57 4.53
CA GLU A 63 -18.92 -8.20 3.17
C GLU A 63 -17.45 -8.47 2.83
N LEU A 64 -16.56 -8.58 3.82
CA LEU A 64 -15.17 -8.94 3.54
C LEU A 64 -14.96 -10.45 3.55
N PRO A 65 -14.20 -10.97 2.58
CA PRO A 65 -13.96 -12.41 2.42
C PRO A 65 -12.99 -13.02 3.43
N PHE A 66 -12.57 -12.25 4.44
CA PHE A 66 -11.64 -12.65 5.48
C PHE A 66 -11.99 -12.04 6.83
N ARG A 67 -11.51 -12.67 7.90
CA ARG A 67 -11.64 -12.19 9.28
C ARG A 67 -10.31 -12.33 10.00
N PHE A 68 -9.88 -11.23 10.61
CA PHE A 68 -8.62 -11.18 11.33
C PHE A 68 -8.71 -11.81 12.71
N ARG A 69 -7.62 -12.49 13.08
CA ARG A 69 -7.27 -12.97 14.42
C ARG A 69 -6.14 -12.13 15.01
N SER A 70 -6.00 -12.19 16.32
CA SER A 70 -4.95 -11.46 17.04
C SER A 70 -3.61 -12.15 16.85
N LEU A 71 -2.67 -11.51 16.16
CA LEU A 71 -1.30 -12.03 16.04
C LEU A 71 -0.61 -12.06 17.41
N ILE A 72 -0.96 -11.13 18.30
CA ILE A 72 -0.37 -11.03 19.65
C ILE A 72 -0.67 -12.28 20.46
N ASP A 73 -1.92 -12.76 20.39
CA ASP A 73 -2.40 -13.87 21.20
C ASP A 73 -2.10 -15.24 20.55
N GLU A 74 -2.02 -15.28 19.21
CA GLU A 74 -1.96 -16.53 18.44
C GLU A 74 -0.62 -16.76 17.70
N VAL A 75 0.45 -16.00 17.98
CA VAL A 75 1.75 -16.14 17.29
C VAL A 75 2.30 -17.58 17.31
N ASP A 76 2.08 -18.33 18.39
CA ASP A 76 2.59 -19.70 18.50
C ASP A 76 1.82 -20.68 17.59
N THR A 77 0.58 -20.37 17.22
CA THR A 77 -0.26 -21.18 16.31
C THR A 77 0.23 -21.11 14.86
N LEU A 78 1.11 -20.16 14.53
CA LEU A 78 1.74 -20.09 13.21
C LEU A 78 2.47 -21.39 12.84
N ARG A 79 2.97 -22.12 13.84
CA ARG A 79 3.65 -23.42 13.66
C ARG A 79 2.74 -24.51 13.09
N GLU A 80 1.43 -24.36 13.22
CA GLU A 80 0.47 -25.31 12.70
C GLU A 80 0.23 -25.11 11.20
N HIS A 81 0.58 -23.96 10.64
CA HIS A 81 0.35 -23.66 9.24
C HIS A 81 1.43 -24.28 8.35
N ASP A 82 1.05 -24.65 7.13
CA ASP A 82 1.95 -25.21 6.11
C ASP A 82 2.84 -24.12 5.50
N ALA A 83 2.37 -22.86 5.49
CA ALA A 83 3.17 -21.68 5.18
C ALA A 83 2.74 -20.46 6.00
N VAL A 84 3.68 -19.54 6.22
CA VAL A 84 3.41 -18.21 6.80
C VAL A 84 3.72 -17.16 5.73
N VAL A 85 2.84 -16.18 5.56
CA VAL A 85 2.97 -15.11 4.58
C VAL A 85 2.86 -13.76 5.28
N PHE A 86 3.95 -13.01 5.33
CA PHE A 86 3.88 -11.58 5.61
C PHE A 86 3.46 -10.84 4.34
N TRP A 87 2.40 -10.04 4.43
CA TRP A 87 1.73 -9.50 3.25
C TRP A 87 1.61 -7.97 3.30
N GLY A 88 2.39 -7.32 2.44
CA GLY A 88 2.40 -5.89 2.19
C GLY A 88 3.12 -5.03 3.24
N ASP A 89 3.09 -3.73 2.97
CA ASP A 89 3.40 -2.62 3.89
C ASP A 89 4.81 -2.63 4.53
N PHE A 90 4.96 -2.06 5.73
CA PHE A 90 6.25 -1.83 6.39
C PHE A 90 6.54 -2.84 7.51
N LEU A 91 5.93 -4.03 7.51
CA LEU A 91 5.90 -4.96 8.65
C LEU A 91 7.27 -5.22 9.30
N HIS A 92 8.35 -5.24 8.51
CA HIS A 92 9.71 -5.51 9.00
C HIS A 92 10.61 -4.27 9.07
N ALA A 93 10.14 -3.11 8.63
CA ALA A 93 10.96 -1.90 8.60
C ALA A 93 11.17 -1.34 10.02
N ARG A 94 12.40 -0.94 10.34
CA ARG A 94 12.76 -0.52 11.70
C ARG A 94 11.90 0.63 12.20
N HIS A 95 11.70 1.64 11.37
CA HIS A 95 10.88 2.81 11.71
C HIS A 95 9.43 2.44 12.00
N TYR A 96 8.82 1.54 11.22
CA TYR A 96 7.45 1.06 11.48
C TYR A 96 7.36 0.36 12.85
N LEU A 97 8.33 -0.49 13.17
CA LEU A 97 8.35 -1.16 14.48
C LEU A 97 8.48 -0.17 15.64
N VAL A 98 9.39 0.82 15.53
CA VAL A 98 9.67 1.78 16.62
C VAL A 98 8.62 2.86 16.76
N GLN A 99 8.01 3.28 15.65
CA GLN A 99 7.09 4.40 15.58
C GLN A 99 5.64 3.91 15.47
N ASP A 100 5.21 3.49 14.28
CA ASP A 100 3.82 3.15 13.98
C ASP A 100 3.26 2.03 14.85
N ALA A 101 3.90 0.86 14.85
CA ALA A 101 3.42 -0.30 15.55
C ALA A 101 3.53 -0.10 17.07
N SER A 102 4.68 0.36 17.56
CA SER A 102 4.88 0.61 19.00
C SER A 102 3.94 1.68 19.55
N ASN A 103 3.74 2.81 18.84
CA ASN A 103 2.84 3.86 19.31
C ASN A 103 1.40 3.36 19.33
N ARG A 104 0.93 2.62 18.32
CA ARG A 104 -0.42 2.04 18.33
C ARG A 104 -0.61 1.03 19.47
N LEU A 105 0.37 0.15 19.73
CA LEU A 105 0.31 -0.79 20.85
C LEU A 105 0.15 -0.05 22.20
N LEU A 106 0.81 1.09 22.37
CA LEU A 106 0.70 1.94 23.56
C LEU A 106 -0.64 2.69 23.61
N ASP A 107 -1.02 3.35 22.52
CA ASP A 107 -2.23 4.19 22.43
C ASP A 107 -3.51 3.38 22.70
N TYR A 108 -3.52 2.11 22.30
CA TYR A 108 -4.63 1.19 22.54
C TYR A 108 -4.45 0.32 23.80
N GLY A 109 -3.41 0.56 24.61
CA GLY A 109 -3.21 -0.08 25.91
C GLY A 109 -2.89 -1.57 25.86
N LEU A 110 -2.38 -2.08 24.72
CA LEU A 110 -2.00 -3.50 24.57
C LEU A 110 -0.66 -3.82 25.23
N VAL A 111 0.18 -2.80 25.46
CA VAL A 111 1.45 -2.90 26.19
C VAL A 111 1.62 -1.70 27.11
N LYS A 112 2.44 -1.86 28.16
CA LYS A 112 2.61 -0.84 29.21
C LYS A 112 3.64 0.23 28.85
N ASP A 113 4.67 -0.13 28.09
CA ASP A 113 5.79 0.73 27.75
C ASP A 113 6.46 0.31 26.44
N ARG A 114 7.42 1.11 25.97
CA ARG A 114 8.15 0.86 24.71
C ARG A 114 9.02 -0.40 24.75
N ALA A 115 9.49 -0.83 25.92
CA ALA A 115 10.29 -2.05 26.03
C ALA A 115 9.40 -3.28 25.82
N ALA A 116 8.20 -3.29 26.42
CA ALA A 116 7.19 -4.32 26.21
C ALA A 116 6.70 -4.32 24.75
N ALA A 117 6.46 -3.15 24.15
CA ALA A 117 6.13 -3.03 22.72
C ALA A 117 7.20 -3.68 21.84
N ARG A 118 8.48 -3.34 22.07
CA ARG A 118 9.61 -3.89 21.32
C ARG A 118 9.71 -5.41 21.46
N ALA A 119 9.61 -5.94 22.68
CA ALA A 119 9.66 -7.39 22.91
C ALA A 119 8.53 -8.12 22.16
N LEU A 120 7.31 -7.58 22.21
CA LEU A 120 6.16 -8.12 21.51
C LEU A 120 6.32 -8.06 19.98
N LEU A 121 6.81 -6.95 19.45
CA LEU A 121 7.03 -6.78 18.01
C LEU A 121 8.16 -7.66 17.48
N ASN A 122 9.24 -7.82 18.25
CA ASN A 122 10.30 -8.76 17.90
C ASN A 122 9.76 -10.20 17.85
N ARG A 123 8.91 -10.57 18.81
CA ARG A 123 8.26 -11.89 18.85
C ARG A 123 7.33 -12.11 17.65
N THR A 124 6.47 -11.14 17.34
CA THR A 124 5.38 -11.29 16.37
C THR A 124 5.78 -11.00 14.93
N LEU A 125 6.53 -9.92 14.69
CA LEU A 125 6.89 -9.46 13.34
C LEU A 125 8.31 -9.86 12.93
N LEU A 126 9.21 -10.15 13.88
CA LEU A 126 10.55 -10.68 13.57
C LEU A 126 10.72 -12.16 13.95
N LEU A 127 9.65 -12.80 14.42
CA LEU A 127 9.60 -14.22 14.77
C LEU A 127 10.76 -14.65 15.71
N ALA A 128 11.07 -13.80 16.69
CA ALA A 128 12.28 -13.91 17.51
C ALA A 128 12.42 -15.23 18.28
N ASP A 129 11.31 -15.81 18.72
CA ASP A 129 11.24 -17.03 19.51
C ASP A 129 10.73 -18.24 18.71
N GLN A 130 10.52 -18.06 17.40
CA GLN A 130 10.05 -19.12 16.52
C GLN A 130 11.22 -19.90 15.94
N PRO A 131 11.07 -21.21 15.70
CA PRO A 131 12.16 -22.07 15.22
C PRO A 131 12.48 -21.80 13.75
N ASP A 132 13.69 -22.14 13.30
CA ASP A 132 14.15 -21.90 11.92
C ASP A 132 13.25 -22.60 10.88
N GLU A 133 12.68 -23.75 11.22
CA GLU A 133 11.75 -24.50 10.37
C GLU A 133 10.47 -23.70 10.05
N LEU A 134 10.05 -22.76 10.91
CA LEU A 134 8.96 -21.85 10.58
C LEU A 134 9.39 -20.83 9.52
N LEU A 135 10.62 -20.31 9.63
CA LEU A 135 11.16 -19.34 8.67
C LEU A 135 11.41 -19.98 7.31
N ASP A 136 11.85 -21.24 7.26
CA ASP A 136 12.09 -21.99 6.04
C ASP A 136 10.83 -22.18 5.17
N ARG A 137 9.63 -21.98 5.76
CA ARG A 137 8.31 -21.94 5.09
C ARG A 137 7.60 -20.59 5.20
N THR A 138 8.35 -19.53 5.52
CA THR A 138 7.85 -18.16 5.57
C THR A 138 8.12 -17.43 4.26
N LEU A 139 7.10 -16.79 3.71
CA LEU A 139 7.16 -15.89 2.58
C LEU A 139 6.92 -14.45 3.06
N SER A 140 7.55 -13.46 2.42
CA SER A 140 7.24 -12.05 2.64
C SER A 140 7.06 -11.36 1.30
N TYR A 141 5.92 -10.73 1.05
CA TYR A 141 5.61 -10.10 -0.23
C TYR A 141 5.18 -8.64 -0.03
N GLY A 142 5.59 -7.74 -0.92
CA GLY A 142 5.13 -6.36 -0.96
C GLY A 142 5.65 -5.48 0.18
N GLY A 143 6.62 -5.99 0.95
CA GLY A 143 7.27 -5.26 2.04
C GLY A 143 8.25 -4.20 1.51
N THR A 144 8.72 -3.32 2.39
CA THR A 144 9.81 -2.36 2.07
C THR A 144 10.72 -2.12 3.26
N ILE A 145 12.00 -1.86 2.98
CA ILE A 145 13.03 -1.46 3.95
C ILE A 145 13.75 -0.19 3.49
N LEU A 146 13.05 0.63 2.73
CA LEU A 146 13.58 1.83 2.07
C LEU A 146 14.30 2.75 3.06
N HIS A 147 13.71 2.94 4.23
CA HIS A 147 14.21 3.82 5.28
C HIS A 147 15.16 3.17 6.29
N ASN A 148 15.44 1.87 6.19
CA ASN A 148 16.43 1.25 7.06
C ASN A 148 17.83 1.79 6.72
N THR A 149 18.56 2.13 7.77
CA THR A 149 19.92 2.68 7.79
C THR A 149 20.93 1.67 8.35
N GLN A 150 22.23 1.97 8.23
CA GLN A 150 23.27 1.13 8.81
C GLN A 150 23.13 1.00 10.34
N SER A 151 22.77 2.08 11.03
CA SER A 151 22.56 2.06 12.48
C SER A 151 21.42 1.14 12.90
N ASP A 152 20.40 0.98 12.06
CA ASP A 152 19.31 0.03 12.31
C ASP A 152 19.84 -1.42 12.26
N TYR A 153 20.73 -1.74 11.32
CA TYR A 153 21.33 -3.08 11.23
C TYR A 153 22.33 -3.39 12.35
N GLU A 154 22.94 -2.36 12.93
CA GLU A 154 23.86 -2.49 14.07
C GLU A 154 23.14 -2.57 15.44
N ASP A 155 21.84 -2.26 15.48
CA ASP A 155 21.01 -2.43 16.67
C ASP A 155 21.03 -3.90 17.13
N LYS A 156 21.49 -4.14 18.36
CA LYS A 156 21.70 -5.50 18.90
C LYS A 156 20.40 -6.29 19.12
N GLU A 157 19.26 -5.62 19.17
CA GLU A 157 17.96 -6.24 19.41
C GLU A 157 17.13 -6.39 18.13
N TYR A 158 17.38 -5.57 17.10
CA TYR A 158 16.70 -5.64 15.80
C TYR A 158 17.56 -6.32 14.73
N GLY A 159 18.82 -5.90 14.57
CA GLY A 159 19.70 -6.30 13.46
C GLY A 159 19.84 -7.82 13.28
N PRO A 160 20.17 -8.58 14.35
CA PRO A 160 20.27 -10.04 14.27
C PRO A 160 18.94 -10.72 13.90
N LEU A 161 17.82 -10.26 14.46
CA LEU A 161 16.50 -10.84 14.21
C LEU A 161 16.01 -10.55 12.78
N PHE A 162 16.16 -9.30 12.34
CA PHE A 162 15.86 -8.89 10.98
C PHE A 162 16.71 -9.67 9.97
N THR A 163 18.02 -9.75 10.19
CA THR A 163 18.92 -10.53 9.32
C THR A 163 18.52 -11.99 9.26
N ARG A 164 18.22 -12.61 10.41
CA ARG A 164 17.72 -13.99 10.46
C ARG A 164 16.45 -14.16 9.64
N LEU A 165 15.45 -13.29 9.86
CA LEU A 165 14.20 -13.34 9.10
C LEU A 165 14.45 -13.20 7.59
N MET A 166 15.22 -12.19 7.19
CA MET A 166 15.48 -11.90 5.78
C MET A 166 16.30 -12.97 5.06
N THR A 167 17.18 -13.70 5.77
CA THR A 167 18.06 -14.72 5.17
C THR A 167 17.47 -16.13 5.24
N ARG A 168 16.66 -16.43 6.27
CA ARG A 168 16.03 -17.75 6.45
C ARG A 168 14.65 -17.89 5.83
N SER A 169 13.92 -16.78 5.65
CA SER A 169 12.64 -16.84 4.95
C SER A 169 12.81 -17.49 3.58
N HIS A 170 11.89 -18.42 3.26
CA HIS A 170 11.85 -19.17 2.02
C HIS A 170 12.00 -18.25 0.80
N ARG A 171 11.20 -17.18 0.76
CA ARG A 171 11.27 -16.18 -0.30
C ARG A 171 10.74 -14.83 0.15
N ILE A 172 11.36 -13.77 -0.39
CA ILE A 172 10.96 -12.39 -0.11
C ILE A 172 10.93 -11.58 -1.40
N TRP A 173 9.85 -10.83 -1.58
CA TRP A 173 9.65 -9.82 -2.62
C TRP A 173 9.41 -8.46 -1.97
N LEU A 174 10.21 -7.47 -2.36
CA LEU A 174 10.12 -6.10 -1.86
C LEU A 174 9.53 -5.21 -2.94
N ARG A 175 8.60 -4.34 -2.56
CA ARG A 175 7.79 -3.55 -3.52
C ARG A 175 8.53 -2.41 -4.22
N ASP A 176 9.79 -2.19 -3.86
CA ASP A 176 10.62 -1.12 -4.41
C ASP A 176 12.04 -1.62 -4.74
N PRO A 177 12.65 -1.10 -5.81
CA PRO A 177 13.90 -1.62 -6.34
C PRO A 177 15.09 -1.41 -5.40
N LEU A 178 15.08 -0.35 -4.58
CA LEU A 178 16.15 -0.07 -3.63
C LEU A 178 16.15 -1.10 -2.48
N SER A 179 14.97 -1.39 -1.94
CA SER A 179 14.80 -2.44 -0.93
C SER A 179 15.17 -3.80 -1.49
N ALA A 180 14.74 -4.13 -2.71
CA ALA A 180 15.11 -5.38 -3.39
C ALA A 180 16.63 -5.54 -3.54
N ALA A 181 17.33 -4.49 -3.98
CA ALA A 181 18.79 -4.50 -4.08
C ALA A 181 19.49 -4.65 -2.72
N LYS A 182 18.99 -3.96 -1.68
CA LYS A 182 19.48 -4.12 -0.29
C LYS A 182 19.33 -5.57 0.18
N LEU A 183 18.22 -6.23 -0.15
CA LEU A 183 17.99 -7.63 0.22
C LEU A 183 18.91 -8.59 -0.55
N GLY A 184 19.10 -8.39 -1.85
CA GLY A 184 20.05 -9.19 -2.64
C GLY A 184 21.46 -9.13 -2.07
N HIS A 185 21.89 -7.93 -1.64
CA HIS A 185 23.15 -7.76 -0.91
C HIS A 185 23.16 -8.51 0.42
N LEU A 186 22.11 -8.36 1.24
CA LEU A 186 22.00 -8.99 2.55
C LEU A 186 22.01 -10.53 2.49
N ARG A 187 21.38 -11.11 1.45
CA ARG A 187 21.33 -12.56 1.24
C ARG A 187 22.55 -13.11 0.50
N GLY A 188 23.40 -12.25 -0.06
CA GLY A 188 24.46 -12.67 -0.98
C GLY A 188 23.91 -13.35 -2.25
N ASP A 189 22.66 -13.04 -2.60
CA ASP A 189 21.91 -13.67 -3.68
C ASP A 189 21.43 -12.60 -4.68
N TRP A 190 22.17 -12.51 -5.79
CA TRP A 190 21.91 -11.54 -6.85
C TRP A 190 21.25 -12.18 -8.08
N ALA A 191 21.27 -13.51 -8.17
CA ALA A 191 20.62 -14.24 -9.26
C ALA A 191 19.10 -14.30 -9.06
N THR A 192 18.68 -14.26 -7.81
CA THR A 192 17.29 -14.29 -7.42
C THR A 192 16.62 -12.92 -7.56
N ASP A 193 15.50 -12.87 -8.29
CA ASP A 193 14.68 -11.66 -8.32
C ASP A 193 13.93 -11.44 -7.00
N HIS A 194 14.26 -10.34 -6.33
CA HIS A 194 13.64 -9.88 -5.09
C HIS A 194 12.74 -8.67 -5.29
N PHE A 195 12.67 -8.12 -6.50
CA PHE A 195 11.81 -7.00 -6.80
C PHE A 195 10.41 -7.51 -7.09
N GLY A 196 9.47 -7.22 -6.19
CA GLY A 196 8.06 -7.44 -6.42
C GLY A 196 7.32 -6.14 -6.67
N SER A 197 6.06 -6.27 -7.08
CA SER A 197 5.16 -5.12 -7.13
C SER A 197 4.57 -4.83 -5.73
N ASP A 198 3.94 -3.67 -5.56
CA ASP A 198 3.07 -3.46 -4.39
C ASP A 198 1.91 -4.45 -4.42
N ALA A 199 1.57 -5.03 -3.28
CA ALA A 199 0.53 -6.05 -3.16
C ALA A 199 -0.83 -5.60 -3.74
N ALA A 200 -1.20 -4.33 -3.60
CA ALA A 200 -2.47 -3.85 -4.16
C ALA A 200 -2.53 -3.93 -5.70
N LEU A 201 -1.39 -3.94 -6.40
CA LEU A 201 -1.33 -4.08 -7.87
C LEU A 201 -1.70 -5.48 -8.34
N LEU A 202 -1.70 -6.48 -7.46
CA LEU A 202 -1.99 -7.87 -7.82
C LEU A 202 -3.49 -8.15 -8.01
N ASN A 203 -4.34 -7.18 -7.69
CA ASN A 203 -5.73 -7.16 -8.13
C ASN A 203 -5.79 -7.01 -9.66
N ARG A 204 -6.64 -7.80 -10.28
CA ARG A 204 -6.99 -7.80 -11.71
C ARG A 204 -8.43 -7.34 -11.90
N PRO A 205 -8.79 -6.85 -13.10
CA PRO A 205 -10.19 -6.59 -13.43
C PRO A 205 -11.07 -7.82 -13.12
N GLY A 206 -12.17 -7.61 -12.40
CA GLY A 206 -13.11 -8.66 -11.99
C GLY A 206 -12.82 -9.31 -10.63
N ASP A 207 -11.60 -9.22 -10.08
CA ASP A 207 -11.26 -9.86 -8.79
C ASP A 207 -12.10 -9.33 -7.61
N LEU A 208 -12.49 -8.05 -7.70
CA LEU A 208 -13.14 -7.31 -6.64
C LEU A 208 -14.65 -7.16 -6.85
N ASP A 209 -15.23 -7.88 -7.81
CA ASP A 209 -16.67 -7.88 -8.10
C ASP A 209 -17.52 -8.44 -6.94
N CYS A 210 -16.88 -9.05 -5.94
CA CYS A 210 -17.52 -9.45 -4.70
C CYS A 210 -17.87 -8.28 -3.77
N LEU A 211 -17.30 -7.10 -3.99
CA LEU A 211 -17.59 -5.92 -3.20
C LEU A 211 -18.92 -5.30 -3.66
N PRO A 212 -19.75 -4.79 -2.73
CA PRO A 212 -20.98 -4.12 -3.12
C PRO A 212 -20.65 -2.88 -3.96
N VAL A 213 -21.44 -2.62 -4.99
CA VAL A 213 -21.38 -1.43 -5.84
C VAL A 213 -22.76 -0.82 -5.95
N THR A 214 -22.81 0.49 -6.18
CA THR A 214 -24.01 1.24 -6.48
C THR A 214 -23.88 1.89 -7.86
N PRO A 215 -24.93 2.54 -8.40
CA PRO A 215 -24.78 3.34 -9.60
C PRO A 215 -23.73 4.45 -9.48
N TRP A 216 -23.32 4.83 -8.26
CA TRP A 216 -22.38 5.91 -8.00
C TRP A 216 -21.10 5.81 -8.85
N SER A 217 -20.52 4.61 -8.97
CA SER A 217 -19.31 4.41 -9.78
C SER A 217 -19.58 4.48 -11.29
N GLN A 218 -20.76 4.06 -11.74
CA GLN A 218 -21.15 4.01 -13.16
C GLN A 218 -21.66 5.35 -13.69
N ASP A 219 -22.12 6.25 -12.83
CA ASP A 219 -22.67 7.55 -13.20
C ASP A 219 -21.61 8.51 -13.80
N LEU A 220 -20.31 8.25 -13.56
CA LEU A 220 -19.22 8.98 -14.21
C LEU A 220 -19.00 8.41 -15.62
N PRO A 221 -19.11 9.16 -16.73
CA PRO A 221 -18.69 8.64 -18.03
C PRO A 221 -17.16 8.40 -18.06
N GLU A 222 -16.68 7.54 -18.97
CA GLU A 222 -15.24 7.33 -19.15
C GLU A 222 -14.53 8.65 -19.50
N GLY A 223 -13.46 8.97 -18.77
CA GLY A 223 -12.77 10.25 -18.89
C GLY A 223 -13.57 11.45 -18.38
N GLY A 224 -14.69 11.23 -17.69
CA GLY A 224 -15.68 12.27 -17.37
C GLY A 224 -15.24 13.30 -16.33
N ALA A 225 -14.17 13.03 -15.58
CA ALA A 225 -13.62 13.94 -14.58
C ALA A 225 -12.14 13.64 -14.30
N ILE A 226 -11.48 14.57 -13.62
CA ILE A 226 -10.20 14.38 -12.94
C ILE A 226 -10.50 14.20 -11.45
N GLY A 227 -10.17 13.04 -10.91
CA GLY A 227 -10.39 12.73 -9.51
C GLY A 227 -9.28 13.33 -8.64
N VAL A 228 -9.64 14.01 -7.55
CA VAL A 228 -8.70 14.67 -6.64
C VAL A 228 -8.90 14.16 -5.22
N PHE A 229 -7.80 13.78 -4.57
CA PHE A 229 -7.80 13.44 -3.15
C PHE A 229 -6.50 13.86 -2.47
N LEU A 230 -6.61 14.66 -1.41
CA LEU A 230 -5.47 15.10 -0.62
C LEU A 230 -5.65 14.61 0.83
N GLY A 231 -4.91 13.57 1.20
CA GLY A 231 -4.94 12.90 2.50
C GLY A 231 -4.10 13.57 3.59
N ALA A 232 -3.72 14.84 3.39
CA ALA A 232 -2.89 15.63 4.30
C ALA A 232 -1.58 14.94 4.69
N ARG A 233 -0.97 14.22 3.73
CA ARG A 233 0.33 13.55 3.91
C ARG A 233 1.48 14.47 3.56
N THR A 234 1.22 15.41 2.66
CA THR A 234 2.16 16.43 2.25
C THR A 234 1.51 17.79 2.47
N LYS A 235 2.29 18.79 2.91
CA LYS A 235 1.80 20.17 2.98
C LYS A 235 1.37 20.59 1.57
N ILE A 236 0.10 20.93 1.40
CA ILE A 236 -0.47 21.34 0.11
C ILE A 236 0.12 22.71 -0.26
N PRO A 237 0.81 22.85 -1.39
CA PRO A 237 1.32 24.14 -1.85
C PRO A 237 0.21 25.04 -2.37
N ASP A 238 0.37 26.37 -2.22
CA ASP A 238 -0.63 27.36 -2.66
C ASP A 238 -0.84 27.35 -4.19
N TRP A 239 0.15 26.89 -4.96
CA TRP A 239 0.05 26.77 -6.42
C TRP A 239 -0.79 25.57 -6.89
N LEU A 240 -1.02 24.57 -6.04
CA LEU A 240 -1.61 23.29 -6.46
C LEU A 240 -3.05 23.44 -6.99
N PRO A 241 -3.96 24.22 -6.37
CA PRO A 241 -5.31 24.40 -6.89
C PRO A 241 -5.32 24.98 -8.31
N GLY A 242 -4.52 26.01 -8.57
CA GLY A 242 -4.40 26.61 -9.91
C GLY A 242 -3.81 25.64 -10.93
N PHE A 243 -2.84 24.83 -10.54
CA PHE A 243 -2.29 23.78 -11.38
C PHE A 243 -3.32 22.70 -11.73
N CYS A 244 -4.13 22.24 -10.75
CA CYS A 244 -5.20 21.28 -10.97
C CYS A 244 -6.25 21.82 -11.94
N GLN A 245 -6.66 23.08 -11.75
CA GLN A 245 -7.61 23.75 -12.64
C GLN A 245 -7.05 23.87 -14.06
N GLY A 246 -5.77 24.22 -14.21
CA GLY A 246 -5.11 24.27 -15.51
C GLY A 246 -5.06 22.91 -16.22
N LEU A 247 -4.88 21.80 -15.48
CA LEU A 247 -4.99 20.46 -16.05
C LEU A 247 -6.42 20.13 -16.49
N ALA A 248 -7.42 20.47 -15.68
CA ALA A 248 -8.83 20.28 -15.99
C ALA A 248 -9.23 20.97 -17.31
N GLU A 249 -8.81 22.22 -17.48
CA GLU A 249 -9.06 22.99 -18.71
C GLU A 249 -8.39 22.39 -19.95
N ARG A 250 -7.15 21.89 -19.81
CA ARG A 250 -6.39 21.31 -20.94
C ARG A 250 -6.87 19.92 -21.34
N LEU A 251 -7.41 19.15 -20.38
CA LEU A 251 -7.91 17.79 -20.59
C LEU A 251 -9.43 17.74 -20.82
N ASP A 252 -10.11 18.89 -20.84
CA ASP A 252 -11.57 19.02 -20.98
C ASP A 252 -12.34 18.11 -20.00
N ALA A 253 -11.88 18.08 -18.74
CA ALA A 253 -12.43 17.20 -17.71
C ALA A 253 -12.53 17.94 -16.37
N PRO A 254 -13.73 18.06 -15.75
CA PRO A 254 -13.93 18.78 -14.50
C PRO A 254 -13.19 18.08 -13.34
N LEU A 255 -12.80 18.86 -12.32
CA LEU A 255 -12.26 18.32 -11.08
C LEU A 255 -13.39 17.74 -10.21
N GLU A 256 -13.17 16.60 -9.58
CA GLU A 256 -14.10 15.98 -8.62
C GLU A 256 -13.33 15.46 -7.40
N TRP A 257 -13.90 15.63 -6.20
CA TRP A 257 -13.34 15.06 -4.97
C TRP A 257 -13.61 13.55 -4.87
N ILE A 258 -12.56 12.74 -4.66
CA ILE A 258 -12.68 11.31 -4.36
C ILE A 258 -12.74 11.13 -2.83
N PRO A 259 -13.81 10.56 -2.24
CA PRO A 259 -13.87 10.28 -0.81
C PRO A 259 -13.07 9.02 -0.43
N TRP A 260 -11.74 9.07 -0.62
CA TRP A 260 -10.85 7.92 -0.49
C TRP A 260 -10.59 7.49 0.97
N PHE A 261 -10.67 8.41 1.93
CA PHE A 261 -10.63 8.10 3.37
C PHE A 261 -11.96 8.41 4.04
N ASP A 262 -12.23 7.67 5.11
CA ASP A 262 -13.28 8.01 6.08
C ASP A 262 -12.81 9.20 6.94
N GLY A 263 -12.90 10.40 6.37
CA GLY A 263 -12.46 11.66 6.99
C GLY A 263 -12.99 12.89 6.26
N ASP A 264 -12.95 14.03 6.95
CA ASP A 264 -13.44 15.30 6.41
C ASP A 264 -12.60 15.77 5.21
N VAL A 265 -13.27 16.41 4.24
CA VAL A 265 -12.59 17.09 3.13
C VAL A 265 -11.72 18.22 3.71
N PRO A 266 -10.41 18.25 3.43
CA PRO A 266 -9.56 19.34 3.88
C PRO A 266 -10.10 20.68 3.37
N ARG A 267 -10.00 21.74 4.19
CA ARG A 267 -10.49 23.07 3.82
C ARG A 267 -9.96 23.55 2.46
N GLN A 268 -8.72 23.20 2.13
CA GLN A 268 -8.06 23.52 0.86
C GLN A 268 -8.73 22.86 -0.34
N ALA A 269 -9.38 21.72 -0.14
CA ALA A 269 -10.12 20.96 -1.15
C ALA A 269 -11.64 21.17 -1.08
N GLY A 270 -12.15 21.95 -0.12
CA GLY A 270 -13.60 22.12 0.09
C GLY A 270 -14.36 22.86 -1.04
N HIS A 271 -13.65 23.40 -2.02
CA HIS A 271 -14.22 23.99 -3.23
C HIS A 271 -14.45 22.96 -4.34
N LEU A 272 -13.87 21.76 -4.22
CA LEU A 272 -14.02 20.69 -5.20
C LEU A 272 -15.40 20.05 -5.03
N PRO A 273 -16.17 19.86 -6.12
CA PRO A 273 -17.44 19.18 -6.03
C PRO A 273 -17.21 17.71 -5.65
N ALA A 274 -18.02 17.20 -4.72
CA ALA A 274 -18.13 15.78 -4.45
C ALA A 274 -19.37 15.24 -5.17
N ARG A 275 -19.25 14.07 -5.80
CA ARG A 275 -20.41 13.40 -6.41
C ARG A 275 -21.45 13.07 -5.33
N PRO A 276 -22.74 13.35 -5.57
CA PRO A 276 -23.80 13.06 -4.61
C PRO A 276 -23.93 11.55 -4.37
N GLY A 277 -24.40 11.19 -3.17
CA GLY A 277 -24.58 9.80 -2.73
C GLY A 277 -23.46 9.29 -1.84
N ASP A 278 -23.67 8.11 -1.25
CA ASP A 278 -22.75 7.47 -0.32
C ASP A 278 -22.04 6.28 -1.03
N PRO A 279 -20.78 6.43 -1.49
CA PRO A 279 -20.10 5.37 -2.20
C PRO A 279 -19.70 4.20 -1.30
N THR A 280 -19.72 3.00 -1.84
CA THR A 280 -19.09 1.82 -1.21
C THR A 280 -17.59 1.77 -1.48
N VAL A 281 -16.87 0.82 -0.85
CA VAL A 281 -15.48 0.51 -1.25
C VAL A 281 -15.41 0.04 -2.71
N GLY A 282 -16.34 -0.83 -3.13
CA GLY A 282 -16.42 -1.30 -4.51
C GLY A 282 -16.58 -0.13 -5.49
N ASP A 283 -17.40 0.86 -5.15
CA ASP A 283 -17.59 2.07 -5.95
C ASP A 283 -16.31 2.91 -6.08
N LEU A 284 -15.58 3.10 -4.98
CA LEU A 284 -14.33 3.85 -4.97
C LEU A 284 -13.24 3.21 -5.84
N LEU A 285 -13.26 1.89 -6.00
CA LEU A 285 -12.31 1.17 -6.86
C LEU A 285 -12.82 1.12 -8.31
N GLY A 286 -14.11 0.86 -8.50
CA GLY A 286 -14.76 0.79 -9.82
C GLY A 286 -14.80 2.13 -10.56
N VAL A 287 -14.75 3.25 -9.84
CA VAL A 287 -14.69 4.59 -10.46
C VAL A 287 -13.31 4.96 -10.98
N LEU A 288 -12.22 4.41 -10.42
CA LEU A 288 -10.84 4.77 -10.78
C LEU A 288 -10.59 4.72 -12.30
N PRO A 289 -10.87 3.61 -13.02
CA PRO A 289 -10.63 3.52 -14.46
C PRO A 289 -11.45 4.52 -15.29
N ARG A 290 -12.46 5.17 -14.70
CA ARG A 290 -13.34 6.12 -15.37
C ARG A 290 -12.86 7.56 -15.26
N TYR A 291 -11.94 7.85 -14.34
CA TYR A 291 -11.29 9.16 -14.30
C TYR A 291 -10.32 9.33 -15.47
N ARG A 292 -10.26 10.55 -16.00
CA ARG A 292 -9.27 10.96 -17.00
C ARG A 292 -7.84 10.95 -16.43
N LEU A 293 -7.74 11.36 -15.16
CA LEU A 293 -6.52 11.49 -14.39
C LEU A 293 -6.89 11.50 -12.90
N VAL A 294 -6.00 11.01 -12.04
CA VAL A 294 -6.11 11.20 -10.58
C VAL A 294 -5.01 12.14 -10.08
N ILE A 295 -5.34 13.09 -9.21
CA ILE A 295 -4.38 13.96 -8.53
C ILE A 295 -4.41 13.65 -7.03
N THR A 296 -3.28 13.24 -6.46
CA THR A 296 -3.25 12.87 -5.04
C THR A 296 -1.90 13.01 -4.36
N ASP A 297 -1.90 13.09 -3.03
CA ASP A 297 -0.74 12.93 -2.17
C ASP A 297 -0.76 11.59 -1.41
N THR A 298 -1.54 10.60 -1.85
CA THR A 298 -1.75 9.36 -1.09
C THR A 298 -1.24 8.16 -1.85
N TYR A 299 -0.19 7.53 -1.32
CA TYR A 299 0.54 6.44 -1.98
C TYR A 299 -0.37 5.33 -2.53
N HIS A 300 -1.24 4.73 -1.71
CA HIS A 300 -2.08 3.64 -2.20
C HIS A 300 -3.17 4.12 -3.15
N LEU A 301 -3.57 5.40 -3.17
CA LEU A 301 -4.42 5.88 -4.26
C LEU A 301 -3.62 5.94 -5.56
N CYS A 302 -2.34 6.34 -5.52
CA CYS A 302 -1.47 6.24 -6.69
C CYS A 302 -1.37 4.79 -7.20
N VAL A 303 -1.12 3.85 -6.29
CA VAL A 303 -0.99 2.42 -6.63
C VAL A 303 -2.28 1.88 -7.26
N ASN A 304 -3.44 2.13 -6.66
CA ASN A 304 -4.71 1.61 -7.16
C ASN A 304 -5.11 2.27 -8.50
N ALA A 305 -4.90 3.59 -8.67
CA ALA A 305 -5.24 4.26 -9.91
C ALA A 305 -4.33 3.84 -11.07
N TRP A 306 -3.00 3.78 -10.87
CA TRP A 306 -2.10 3.20 -11.87
C TRP A 306 -2.45 1.73 -12.16
N GLY A 307 -2.80 0.97 -11.12
CA GLY A 307 -3.23 -0.42 -11.24
C GLY A 307 -4.50 -0.58 -12.09
N ALA A 308 -5.41 0.39 -12.05
CA ALA A 308 -6.63 0.46 -12.85
C ALA A 308 -6.41 1.04 -14.26
N GLY A 309 -5.18 1.41 -14.62
CA GLY A 309 -4.86 2.03 -15.91
C GLY A 309 -5.05 3.55 -15.97
N THR A 310 -5.38 4.19 -14.85
CA THR A 310 -5.61 5.63 -14.76
C THR A 310 -4.31 6.36 -14.41
N PRO A 311 -3.88 7.36 -15.19
CA PRO A 311 -2.70 8.13 -14.84
C PRO A 311 -2.87 8.88 -13.52
N VAL A 312 -1.78 9.02 -12.79
CA VAL A 312 -1.79 9.67 -11.47
C VAL A 312 -0.75 10.77 -11.40
N VAL A 313 -1.18 12.00 -11.17
CA VAL A 313 -0.30 13.08 -10.74
C VAL A 313 -0.16 13.04 -9.21
N CYS A 314 1.02 12.63 -8.76
CA CYS A 314 1.32 12.46 -7.35
C CYS A 314 2.05 13.69 -6.78
N VAL A 315 1.53 14.28 -5.71
CA VAL A 315 2.16 15.38 -4.98
C VAL A 315 2.94 14.83 -3.78
N GLY A 316 4.18 15.31 -3.60
CA GLY A 316 5.02 14.91 -2.46
C GLY A 316 6.19 15.87 -2.25
N ALA A 317 6.68 15.98 -1.02
CA ALA A 317 7.86 16.74 -0.68
C ALA A 317 9.14 15.94 -1.04
N PRO A 318 10.22 16.61 -1.47
CA PRO A 318 11.52 15.96 -1.50
C PRO A 318 11.98 15.75 -0.06
N GLU A 319 12.00 14.48 0.35
CA GLU A 319 12.53 13.97 1.61
C GLU A 319 11.94 14.59 2.89
N PRO A 320 11.11 13.84 3.65
CA PRO A 320 10.92 14.20 5.04
C PRO A 320 12.23 13.88 5.77
N VAL A 321 12.90 14.92 6.26
CA VAL A 321 13.84 14.77 7.38
C VAL A 321 12.97 14.57 8.61
N PRO A 322 12.95 13.38 9.26
CA PRO A 322 12.30 13.27 10.55
C PRO A 322 13.00 14.24 11.50
N THR A 323 12.28 15.26 11.92
CA THR A 323 12.75 16.29 12.85
C THR A 323 12.59 15.82 14.31
N THR A 324 11.71 14.84 14.54
CA THR A 324 11.43 14.26 15.85
C THR A 324 11.07 12.77 15.78
N ASP A 325 11.13 12.05 16.91
CA ASP A 325 10.64 10.67 17.07
C ASP A 325 9.12 10.49 16.84
N ARG A 326 8.40 11.58 16.60
CA ARG A 326 6.96 11.61 16.28
C ARG A 326 6.68 11.72 14.78
N ASP A 327 7.71 11.95 13.96
CA ASP A 327 7.57 12.02 12.51
C ASP A 327 7.58 10.59 11.95
N TYR A 328 6.39 10.10 11.59
CA TYR A 328 6.19 8.77 11.03
C TYR A 328 6.81 8.67 9.64
N LEU A 329 7.96 7.98 9.53
CA LEU A 329 8.62 7.74 8.24
C LEU A 329 7.77 6.88 7.29
N THR A 330 6.80 6.13 7.80
CA THR A 330 5.79 5.46 6.97
C THR A 330 4.94 6.44 6.17
N LEU A 331 4.83 7.70 6.59
CA LEU A 331 4.15 8.76 5.85
C LEU A 331 5.07 9.49 4.88
N SER A 332 6.33 9.05 4.77
CA SER A 332 7.32 9.68 3.90
C SER A 332 6.89 9.69 2.44
N ASP A 333 7.22 10.79 1.76
CA ASP A 333 7.00 10.95 0.34
C ASP A 333 8.03 10.23 -0.53
N VAL A 334 9.15 9.77 0.07
CA VAL A 334 10.20 9.03 -0.65
C VAL A 334 9.62 7.77 -1.31
N LYS A 335 8.73 7.03 -0.64
CA LYS A 335 8.08 5.86 -1.25
C LYS A 335 7.24 6.21 -2.48
N LYS A 336 6.60 7.38 -2.50
CA LYS A 336 5.84 7.87 -3.65
C LYS A 336 6.79 8.19 -4.79
N HIS A 337 7.89 8.87 -4.50
CA HIS A 337 8.92 9.20 -5.48
C HIS A 337 9.53 7.93 -6.08
N VAL A 338 9.93 6.98 -5.24
CA VAL A 338 10.52 5.70 -5.68
C VAL A 338 9.53 4.88 -6.52
N LEU A 339 8.24 4.85 -6.17
CA LEU A 339 7.20 4.22 -7.00
C LEU A 339 7.21 4.81 -8.41
N HIS A 340 7.21 6.14 -8.54
CA HIS A 340 7.17 6.79 -9.86
C HIS A 340 8.48 6.58 -10.63
N MET A 341 9.62 6.62 -9.96
CA MET A 341 10.92 6.34 -10.57
C MET A 341 11.04 4.88 -11.05
N ALA A 342 10.50 3.92 -10.31
CA ALA A 342 10.60 2.50 -10.65
C ALA A 342 9.89 2.11 -11.97
N TYR A 343 8.96 2.95 -12.44
CA TYR A 343 8.16 2.68 -13.63
C TYR A 343 8.25 3.79 -14.68
N ASP A 344 9.29 4.62 -14.65
CA ASP A 344 9.47 5.80 -15.53
C ASP A 344 8.30 6.80 -15.51
N ALA A 345 7.54 6.82 -14.40
CA ALA A 345 6.40 7.71 -14.19
C ALA A 345 6.80 9.03 -13.51
N ALA A 346 8.10 9.36 -13.45
CA ALA A 346 8.64 10.52 -12.74
C ALA A 346 8.04 11.86 -13.22
N ASP A 347 7.59 11.93 -14.48
CA ASP A 347 6.90 13.09 -15.05
C ASP A 347 5.57 13.41 -14.38
N PHE A 348 4.97 12.41 -13.74
CA PHE A 348 3.73 12.54 -12.99
C PHE A 348 3.97 12.79 -11.49
N TYR A 349 5.22 12.89 -11.03
CA TYR A 349 5.53 13.27 -9.66
C TYR A 349 5.78 14.78 -9.54
N LEU A 350 4.97 15.46 -8.73
CA LEU A 350 5.07 16.89 -8.45
C LEU A 350 5.74 17.12 -7.09
N PRO A 351 7.03 17.49 -7.06
CA PRO A 351 7.67 17.88 -5.81
C PRO A 351 7.04 19.18 -5.29
N THR A 352 6.84 19.30 -3.98
CA THR A 352 6.28 20.52 -3.36
C THR A 352 7.27 21.68 -3.21
N VAL A 353 8.48 21.55 -3.78
CA VAL A 353 9.42 22.66 -3.84
C VAL A 353 8.88 23.75 -4.76
N ASP A 354 9.18 24.99 -4.42
CA ASP A 354 8.79 26.14 -5.21
C ASP A 354 9.33 26.01 -6.64
N ASN A 355 8.44 26.23 -7.60
CA ASN A 355 8.77 26.28 -9.01
C ASN A 355 8.19 27.58 -9.59
N SER A 356 8.77 28.09 -10.67
CA SER A 356 8.21 29.28 -11.30
C SER A 356 6.86 28.94 -11.95
N PRO A 357 5.95 29.92 -12.12
CA PRO A 357 4.71 29.72 -12.85
C PRO A 357 4.92 29.10 -14.24
N GLU A 358 5.97 29.51 -14.96
CA GLU A 358 6.33 28.95 -16.27
C GLU A 358 6.81 27.50 -16.15
N GLY A 359 7.45 27.14 -15.03
CA GLY A 359 7.83 25.76 -14.72
C GLY A 359 6.63 24.86 -14.47
N HIS A 360 5.60 25.37 -13.80
CA HIS A 360 4.31 24.68 -13.64
C HIS A 360 3.60 24.51 -14.98
N GLU A 361 3.56 25.55 -15.80
CA GLU A 361 2.93 25.50 -17.13
C GLU A 361 3.56 24.43 -18.03
N ARG A 362 4.89 24.45 -18.19
CA ARG A 362 5.62 23.43 -18.98
C ARG A 362 5.37 22.01 -18.48
N ARG A 363 5.19 21.84 -17.17
CA ARG A 363 4.90 20.54 -16.58
C ARG A 363 3.47 20.09 -16.86
N ALA A 364 2.49 20.99 -16.77
CA ALA A 364 1.12 20.72 -17.17
C ALA A 364 1.04 20.29 -18.65
N GLU A 365 1.69 21.04 -19.55
CA GLU A 365 1.78 20.68 -20.97
C GLU A 365 2.41 19.30 -21.20
N ARG A 366 3.48 18.97 -20.44
CA ARG A 366 4.12 17.66 -20.52
C ARG A 366 3.19 16.54 -20.08
N ILE A 367 2.47 16.71 -18.97
CA ILE A 367 1.50 15.73 -18.47
C ILE A 367 0.39 15.53 -19.50
N VAL A 368 -0.19 16.60 -20.04
CA VAL A 368 -1.22 16.52 -21.08
C VAL A 368 -0.71 15.74 -22.29
N ARG A 369 0.49 16.06 -22.80
CA ARG A 369 1.09 15.31 -23.92
C ARG A 369 1.28 13.83 -23.61
N LEU A 370 1.64 13.45 -22.38
CA LEU A 370 1.83 12.06 -22.01
C LEU A 370 0.50 11.32 -21.83
N VAL A 371 -0.53 11.99 -21.32
CA VAL A 371 -1.89 11.43 -21.21
C VAL A 371 -2.49 11.22 -22.60
N GLU A 372 -2.46 12.23 -23.47
CA GLU A 372 -3.03 12.17 -24.82
C GLU A 372 -2.18 11.33 -25.80
N GLY A 373 -0.86 11.34 -25.62
CA GLY A 373 0.10 10.68 -26.52
C GLY A 373 0.39 9.21 -26.19
N GLY A 374 -0.34 8.60 -25.25
CA GLY A 374 -0.17 7.20 -24.87
C GLY A 374 0.98 6.90 -23.90
N GLY A 375 1.75 7.91 -23.48
CA GLY A 375 2.83 7.76 -22.50
C GLY A 375 2.33 7.27 -21.13
N ALA A 376 1.16 7.76 -20.69
CA ALA A 376 0.48 7.27 -19.49
C ALA A 376 0.12 5.77 -19.59
N ALA A 377 -0.40 5.34 -20.75
CA ALA A 377 -0.75 3.94 -20.98
C ALA A 377 0.48 3.02 -20.93
N ALA A 378 1.60 3.46 -21.51
CA ALA A 378 2.87 2.71 -21.46
C ALA A 378 3.40 2.53 -20.02
N VAL A 379 3.22 3.54 -19.15
CA VAL A 379 3.54 3.42 -17.72
C VAL A 379 2.63 2.40 -17.04
N ALA A 380 1.32 2.48 -17.27
CA ALA A 380 0.36 1.54 -16.68
C ALA A 380 0.58 0.09 -17.15
N GLU A 381 0.91 -0.11 -18.43
CA GLU A 381 1.26 -1.41 -19.01
C GLU A 381 2.49 -2.01 -18.32
N ARG A 382 3.57 -1.23 -18.16
CA ARG A 382 4.78 -1.69 -17.44
C ARG A 382 4.49 -2.08 -15.99
N ILE A 383 3.68 -1.28 -15.30
CA ILE A 383 3.23 -1.59 -13.93
C ILE A 383 2.47 -2.93 -13.92
N ARG A 384 1.59 -3.13 -14.90
CA ARG A 384 0.79 -4.36 -15.03
C ARG A 384 1.64 -5.59 -15.33
N GLU A 385 2.55 -5.50 -16.29
CA GLU A 385 3.49 -6.57 -16.63
C GLU A 385 4.31 -7.00 -15.42
N HIS A 386 4.85 -6.04 -14.66
CA HIS A 386 5.60 -6.34 -13.45
C HIS A 386 4.70 -6.97 -12.36
N ALA A 387 3.48 -6.47 -12.16
CA ALA A 387 2.54 -7.04 -11.21
C ALA A 387 2.16 -8.49 -11.56
N ASP A 388 1.91 -8.79 -12.84
CA ASP A 388 1.59 -10.14 -13.31
C ASP A 388 2.80 -11.08 -13.17
N HIS A 389 4.01 -10.63 -13.53
CA HIS A 389 5.22 -11.40 -13.30
C HIS A 389 5.42 -11.73 -11.81
N SER A 390 5.20 -10.75 -10.94
CA SER A 390 5.38 -10.89 -9.50
C SER A 390 4.31 -11.80 -8.87
N ALA A 391 3.05 -11.71 -9.31
CA ALA A 391 1.98 -12.61 -8.90
C ALA A 391 2.27 -14.06 -9.29
N ASP A 392 2.73 -14.29 -10.52
CA ASP A 392 3.08 -15.63 -11.00
C ASP A 392 4.27 -16.20 -10.22
N SER A 393 5.29 -15.38 -9.94
CA SER A 393 6.43 -15.74 -9.10
C SER A 393 5.98 -16.16 -7.70
N PHE A 394 5.18 -15.33 -7.03
CA PHE A 394 4.63 -15.63 -5.71
C PHE A 394 3.79 -16.92 -5.71
N THR A 395 2.86 -17.05 -6.66
CA THR A 395 1.93 -18.19 -6.73
C THR A 395 2.65 -19.51 -7.00
N LYS A 396 3.66 -19.51 -7.89
CA LYS A 396 4.49 -20.70 -8.15
C LYS A 396 5.31 -21.09 -6.93
N THR A 397 5.90 -20.12 -6.24
CA THR A 397 6.67 -20.38 -5.02
C THR A 397 5.77 -20.91 -3.91
N LEU A 398 4.60 -20.30 -3.67
CA LEU A 398 3.64 -20.79 -2.67
C LEU A 398 3.16 -22.20 -3.03
N GLY A 399 2.77 -22.44 -4.30
CA GLY A 399 2.38 -23.78 -4.76
C GLY A 399 3.49 -24.82 -4.54
N SER A 400 4.73 -24.52 -4.92
CA SER A 400 5.86 -25.42 -4.72
C SER A 400 6.18 -25.70 -3.26
N LEU A 401 5.91 -24.74 -2.36
CA LEU A 401 6.12 -24.91 -0.92
C LEU A 401 5.07 -25.85 -0.30
N LEU A 402 3.85 -25.83 -0.85
CA LEU A 402 2.70 -26.57 -0.32
C LEU A 402 2.57 -28.01 -0.85
N GLY A 403 3.32 -28.37 -1.91
CA GLY A 403 3.35 -29.72 -2.50
C GLY A 403 2.54 -29.81 -3.78
#